data_AF-A0A7Y7BHC6-F1
#
_entry.id   AF-A0A7Y7BHC6-F1
#
_cell.length_a   1.000
_cell.length_b   1.000
_cell.length_c   1.000
_cell.angle_alpha   90.00
_cell.angle_beta   90.00
_cell.angle_gamma   90.00
#
_symmetry.space_group_name_H-M   'P 1'
#
loop_
_entity.id
_entity.type
_entity.pdbx_description
1 polymer ?
#
loop_
_entity_poly.entity_id
_entity_poly.type
_entity_poly.pdbx_seq_one_letter_code
_entity_poly.pdbx_strand_id
1 'polypeptide(L)' 'MRHGKKINHLSRTASHRRAMLSNMASSLIQHKRITTTVAKAKALRKFVEPLLTKAKDDSTNSRRVVFSYL' A
#
# COMPACT_ATOMS: atom_id res chain seq x y z
N MET A 1 -3.14 -19.16 19.65
CA MET A 1 -4.11 -18.58 18.69
C MET A 1 -3.63 -17.21 18.21
N ARG A 2 -4.00 -16.75 17.00
CA ARG A 2 -3.60 -15.44 16.45
C ARG A 2 -4.67 -14.35 16.69
N HIS A 3 -5.03 -14.12 17.96
CA HIS A 3 -6.03 -13.10 18.31
C HIS A 3 -5.52 -11.68 17.97
N GLY A 4 -6.42 -10.80 17.50
CA GLY A 4 -6.10 -9.39 17.22
C GLY A 4 -5.22 -9.13 15.99
N LYS A 5 -4.79 -10.16 15.25
CA LYS A 5 -3.86 -10.02 14.13
C LYS A 5 -4.56 -9.54 12.85
N LYS A 6 -4.59 -8.23 12.64
CA LYS A 6 -5.29 -7.57 11.50
C LYS A 6 -4.46 -7.47 10.20
N ILE A 7 -3.17 -7.76 10.26
CA ILE A 7 -2.23 -7.64 9.13
C ILE A 7 -2.07 -8.99 8.44
N ASN A 8 -2.31 -9.01 7.12
CA ASN A 8 -2.02 -10.17 6.28
C ASN A 8 -0.54 -10.17 5.88
N HIS A 9 0.16 -11.27 6.16
CA HIS A 9 1.59 -11.41 5.83
C HIS A 9 1.85 -11.77 4.37
N LEU A 10 0.84 -12.24 3.62
CA LEU A 10 0.96 -12.62 2.21
C LEU A 10 2.11 -13.62 1.93
N SER A 11 2.38 -14.50 2.90
CA SER A 11 3.48 -15.47 2.89
C SER A 11 4.84 -14.85 2.54
N ARG A 12 5.11 -13.63 3.03
CA ARG A 12 6.34 -12.88 2.78
C ARG A 12 6.92 -12.34 4.08
N THR A 13 8.25 -12.14 4.05
CA THR A 13 8.95 -11.36 5.07
C THR A 13 8.42 -9.92 5.11
N ALA A 14 8.65 -9.21 6.21
CA ALA A 14 8.16 -7.84 6.35
C ALA A 14 8.75 -6.89 5.29
N SER A 15 10.03 -7.02 4.96
CA SER A 15 10.72 -6.23 3.94
C SER A 15 10.12 -6.47 2.55
N HIS A 16 10.03 -7.73 2.11
CA HIS A 16 9.45 -8.08 0.81
C HIS A 16 7.98 -7.65 0.73
N ARG A 17 7.20 -7.80 1.81
CA ARG A 17 5.81 -7.32 1.82
C ARG A 17 5.72 -5.81 1.59
N ARG A 18 6.57 -5.00 2.21
CA ARG A 18 6.59 -3.53 2.02
C ARG A 18 6.94 -3.18 0.57
N ALA A 19 8.03 -3.73 0.03
CA ALA A 19 8.47 -3.48 -1.34
C ALA A 19 7.40 -3.88 -2.38
N MET A 20 6.77 -5.05 -2.20
CA MET A 20 5.68 -5.50 -3.07
C MET A 20 4.48 -4.55 -3.03
N LEU A 21 4.09 -4.06 -1.85
CA LEU A 21 2.95 -3.14 -1.71
C LEU A 21 3.25 -1.77 -2.33
N SER A 22 4.47 -1.24 -2.17
CA SER A 22 4.91 0.00 -2.83
C SER A 22 4.87 -0.15 -4.35
N ASN A 23 5.45 -1.22 -4.90
CA ASN A 23 5.43 -1.48 -6.35
C ASN A 23 4.00 -1.59 -6.90
N MET A 24 3.12 -2.35 -6.24
CA MET A 24 1.71 -2.46 -6.67
C MET A 24 0.94 -1.14 -6.56
N ALA A 25 1.24 -0.32 -5.54
CA ALA A 25 0.64 1.01 -5.40
C ALA A 25 1.06 1.92 -6.55
N SER A 26 2.34 1.96 -6.90
CA SER A 26 2.87 2.72 -8.03
C SER A 26 2.23 2.28 -9.35
N SER A 27 2.16 0.98 -9.63
CA SER A 27 1.47 0.46 -10.82
C SER A 27 -0.02 0.82 -10.84
N LEU A 28 -0.72 0.74 -9.70
CA LEU A 28 -2.13 1.11 -9.61
C LEU A 28 -2.35 2.60 -9.90
N ILE A 29 -1.48 3.48 -9.39
CA ILE A 29 -1.58 4.92 -9.61
C ILE A 29 -1.32 5.28 -11.08
N GLN A 30 -0.33 4.64 -11.71
CA GLN A 30 0.03 4.85 -13.11
C GLN A 30 -1.07 4.34 -14.06
N HIS A 31 -1.51 3.09 -13.88
CA HIS A 31 -2.41 2.42 -14.83
C HIS A 31 -3.90 2.50 -14.46
N LYS A 32 -4.24 3.10 -13.33
CA LYS A 32 -5.62 3.26 -12.78
C LYS A 32 -6.36 1.96 -12.44
N ARG A 33 -5.92 0.82 -12.97
CA ARG A 33 -6.44 -0.53 -12.69
C ARG A 33 -5.31 -1.54 -12.86
N ILE A 34 -5.25 -2.52 -11.97
CA ILE A 34 -4.35 -3.67 -12.07
C ILE A 34 -5.10 -4.96 -11.70
N THR A 35 -4.67 -6.09 -12.25
CA THR A 35 -5.18 -7.42 -11.91
C THR A 35 -4.24 -8.11 -10.94
N THR A 36 -4.74 -8.61 -9.81
CA THR A 36 -3.94 -9.31 -8.79
C THR A 36 -4.81 -10.29 -7.99
N THR A 37 -4.23 -11.02 -7.04
CA THR A 37 -4.99 -11.95 -6.20
C THR A 37 -5.82 -11.22 -5.16
N VAL A 38 -6.96 -11.80 -4.76
CA VAL A 38 -7.91 -11.20 -3.80
C VAL A 38 -7.22 -10.80 -2.48
N ALA A 39 -6.34 -11.66 -1.95
CA ALA A 39 -5.62 -11.37 -0.72
C ALA A 39 -4.67 -10.17 -0.85
N LYS A 40 -3.97 -10.05 -2.00
CA LYS A 40 -3.08 -8.92 -2.30
C LYS A 40 -3.88 -7.64 -2.50
N ALA A 41 -5.00 -7.68 -3.23
CA ALA A 41 -5.87 -6.53 -3.44
C ALA A 41 -6.43 -5.97 -2.12
N LYS A 42 -6.94 -6.85 -1.23
CA LYS A 42 -7.44 -6.43 0.09
C LYS A 42 -6.35 -5.79 0.96
N ALA A 43 -5.11 -6.27 0.87
CA ALA A 43 -3.97 -5.67 1.57
C ALA A 43 -3.54 -4.34 0.94
N LEU A 44 -3.50 -4.27 -0.39
CA LEU A 44 -3.16 -3.07 -1.15
C LEU A 44 -4.14 -1.93 -0.86
N ARG A 45 -5.44 -2.21 -0.77
CA ARG A 45 -6.45 -1.20 -0.41
C ARG A 45 -6.11 -0.49 0.90
N LYS A 46 -5.80 -1.25 1.96
CA LYS A 46 -5.40 -0.70 3.27
C LYS A 46 -4.10 0.11 3.22
N PHE A 47 -3.23 -0.17 2.25
CA PHE A 47 -1.96 0.52 2.06
C PHE A 47 -2.13 1.82 1.27
N VAL A 48 -2.95 1.82 0.21
CA VAL A 48 -3.09 2.96 -0.72
C VAL A 48 -4.09 4.01 -0.23
N GLU A 49 -5.18 3.64 0.45
CA GLU A 49 -6.20 4.60 0.90
C GLU A 49 -5.65 5.75 1.77
N PRO A 50 -4.77 5.52 2.76
CA PRO A 50 -4.16 6.60 3.53
C PRO A 50 -3.25 7.51 2.68
N LEU A 51 -2.53 6.94 1.70
CA LEU A 51 -1.68 7.70 0.79
C LEU A 51 -2.52 8.64 -0.08
N LEU A 52 -3.63 8.13 -0.65
CA LEU A 52 -4.57 8.96 -1.41
C LEU A 52 -5.21 10.05 -0.54
N THR A 53 -5.53 9.73 0.71
CA THR A 53 -6.09 10.72 1.65
C THR A 53 -5.08 11.84 1.92
N LYS A 54 -3.81 11.50 2.15
CA LYS A 54 -2.75 12.49 2.38
C LYS A 54 -2.43 13.31 1.14
N ALA A 55 -2.49 12.69 -0.05
CA ALA A 55 -2.24 13.34 -1.33
C ALA A 55 -3.31 14.38 -1.74
N LYS A 56 -4.47 14.43 -1.07
CA LYS A 56 -5.47 15.48 -1.29
C LYS A 56 -5.02 16.87 -0.83
N ASP A 57 -4.10 16.92 0.14
CA ASP A 57 -3.48 18.14 0.63
C ASP A 57 -2.11 18.34 -0.02
N ASP A 58 -1.98 19.36 -0.85
CA ASP A 58 -0.74 19.64 -1.57
C ASP A 58 0.23 20.50 -0.74
N SER A 59 0.82 19.88 0.28
CA SER A 59 1.88 20.48 1.10
C SER A 59 3.21 19.74 0.94
N THR A 60 4.33 20.46 1.14
CA THR A 60 5.69 19.87 1.09
C THR A 60 5.83 18.67 2.04
N ASN A 61 5.20 18.75 3.23
CA ASN A 61 5.19 17.65 4.17
C ASN A 61 4.40 16.44 3.62
N SER A 62 3.20 16.66 3.08
CA SER A 62 2.38 15.59 2.48
C SER A 62 3.12 14.89 1.35
N ARG A 63 3.80 15.63 0.46
CA ARG A 63 4.64 15.07 -0.60
C ARG A 63 5.77 14.19 -0.05
N ARG A 64 6.52 14.67 0.94
CA ARG A 64 7.63 13.92 1.58
C ARG A 64 7.15 12.65 2.28
N VAL A 65 6.03 12.74 3.01
CA VAL A 65 5.44 11.58 3.68
C VAL A 65 5.05 10.53 2.65
N VAL A 66 4.28 10.89 1.62
CA VAL A 66 3.86 9.93 0.59
C VAL A 66 5.08 9.31 -0.12
N PHE A 67 6.10 10.10 -0.45
CA PHE A 67 7.32 9.63 -1.08
C PHE A 67 8.08 8.59 -0.24
N SER A 68 8.02 8.64 1.09
CA SER A 68 8.66 7.63 1.95
C SER A 68 7.99 6.24 1.90
N TYR A 69 6.77 6.15 1.37
CA TYR A 69 6.02 4.88 1.28
C TYR A 69 6.03 4.26 -0.11
N LEU A 70 6.29 5.03 -1.17
CA LEU A 70 6.27 4.59 -2.57
C LEU A 70 7.66 4.26 -3.06
#